data_AF-A0A3B7LV21-F1
#
_entry.id   AF-A0A3B7LV21-F1
#
_cell.length_a   1.000
_cell.length_b   1.000
_cell.length_c   1.000
_cell.angle_alpha   90.00
_cell.angle_beta   90.00
_cell.angle_gamma   90.00
#
_symmetry.space_group_name_H-M   'P 1'
#
loop_
_entity.id
_entity.type
_entity.pdbx_description
1 polymer ?
#
loop_
_entity_poly.entity_id
_entity_poly.type
_entity_poly.pdbx_seq_one_letter_code
_entity_poly.pdbx_strand_id
1 'polypeptide(L)'
;MSAIDQPILTIAGIRKSEGNFTGERGNVEFSNTVVTVLQPFTEEEIAKGANGMKSTEYKIKGAQFYHDYQAQKLPAEAQLLFKLDVSRKVPVAQLVALDFSCGKKPLETKA
;
A
#
# COMPACT_ATOMS: atom_id res chain seq x y z
N MET A 1 8.45 -5.88 22.14
CA MET A 1 8.09 -6.29 20.77
C MET A 1 8.41 -5.12 19.87
N SER A 2 9.34 -5.28 18.92
CA SER A 2 9.68 -4.18 18.00
C SER A 2 8.46 -3.88 17.16
N ALA A 3 7.89 -2.68 17.29
CA ALA A 3 6.89 -2.21 16.34
C ALA A 3 7.51 -2.32 14.95
N ILE A 4 6.80 -2.91 14.00
CA ILE A 4 7.21 -2.83 12.60
C ILE A 4 7.09 -1.35 12.25
N ASP A 5 8.22 -0.69 11.96
CA ASP A 5 8.18 0.67 11.45
C ASP A 5 7.43 0.67 10.12
N GLN A 6 6.24 1.25 10.15
CA GLN A 6 5.33 1.31 9.01
C GLN A 6 5.71 2.53 8.17
N PRO A 7 6.31 2.32 6.98
CA PRO A 7 6.88 3.41 6.20
C PRO A 7 5.80 4.30 5.61
N ILE A 8 6.09 5.59 5.51
CA ILE A 8 5.28 6.56 4.76
C ILE A 8 5.89 6.67 3.36
N LEU A 9 5.10 6.37 2.33
CA LEU A 9 5.52 6.41 0.94
C LEU A 9 4.51 7.17 0.09
N THR A 10 4.96 7.64 -1.07
CA THR A 10 4.05 8.25 -2.05
C THR A 10 3.29 7.16 -2.79
N ILE A 11 1.96 7.20 -2.71
CA ILE A 11 1.06 6.36 -3.47
C ILE A 11 0.81 7.04 -4.82
N ALA A 12 1.26 6.41 -5.90
CA ALA A 12 1.10 6.89 -7.27
C ALA A 12 -0.18 6.36 -7.94
N GLY A 13 -0.69 5.22 -7.51
CA GLY A 13 -1.86 4.61 -8.12
C GLY A 13 -2.52 3.53 -7.25
N ILE A 14 -3.82 3.38 -7.41
CA ILE A 14 -4.61 2.33 -6.75
C ILE A 14 -5.55 1.74 -7.80
N ARG A 15 -5.53 0.41 -7.95
CA ARG A 15 -6.38 -0.30 -8.91
C ARG A 15 -6.94 -1.59 -8.34
N LYS A 16 -8.09 -2.01 -8.87
CA LYS A 16 -8.62 -3.34 -8.63
C LYS A 16 -7.68 -4.38 -9.26
N SER A 17 -7.51 -5.50 -8.59
CA SER A 17 -6.82 -6.66 -9.13
C SER A 17 -7.73 -7.86 -9.00
N GLU A 18 -7.81 -8.61 -10.09
CA GLU A 18 -8.35 -9.96 -10.07
C GLU A 18 -7.55 -10.79 -9.07
N GLY A 19 -8.22 -11.73 -8.45
CA GLY A 19 -7.55 -12.70 -7.60
C GLY A 19 -8.33 -14.00 -7.61
N ASN A 20 -7.62 -15.09 -7.32
CA ASN A 20 -8.12 -16.46 -7.46
C ASN A 20 -9.02 -16.86 -6.29
N PHE A 21 -10.03 -16.05 -5.96
CA PHE A 21 -10.97 -16.35 -4.89
C PHE A 21 -12.29 -16.83 -5.49
N THR A 22 -12.56 -18.13 -5.34
CA THR A 22 -13.87 -18.73 -5.60
C THR A 22 -14.66 -18.70 -4.30
N GLY A 23 -15.72 -17.90 -4.24
CA GLY A 23 -16.68 -17.96 -3.13
C GLY A 23 -17.70 -19.07 -3.36
N GLU A 24 -18.47 -19.44 -2.33
CA GLU A 24 -19.55 -20.45 -2.42
C GLU A 24 -20.63 -20.14 -3.47
N ARG A 25 -20.70 -18.89 -3.98
CA ARG A 25 -21.70 -18.41 -4.94
C ARG A 25 -21.14 -17.99 -6.31
N GLY A 26 -19.87 -18.27 -6.61
CA GLY A 26 -19.28 -18.02 -7.94
C GLY A 26 -17.92 -17.32 -7.94
N ASN A 27 -17.41 -17.02 -9.14
CA ASN A 27 -16.15 -16.32 -9.35
C ASN A 27 -16.24 -14.88 -8.86
N VAL A 28 -15.29 -14.48 -8.00
CA VAL A 28 -15.12 -13.09 -7.60
C VAL A 28 -14.20 -12.42 -8.60
N GLU A 29 -14.74 -11.55 -9.46
CA GLU A 29 -13.97 -10.85 -10.51
C GLU A 29 -12.81 -10.03 -9.93
N PHE A 30 -12.99 -9.40 -8.77
CA PHE A 30 -11.93 -8.62 -8.10
C PHE A 30 -11.92 -8.92 -6.61
N SER A 31 -10.80 -9.46 -6.12
CA SER A 31 -10.63 -9.81 -4.70
C SER A 31 -9.49 -9.07 -4.01
N ASN A 32 -8.66 -8.33 -4.77
CA ASN A 32 -7.52 -7.61 -4.23
C ASN A 32 -7.48 -6.16 -4.72
N THR A 33 -6.78 -5.33 -3.97
CA THR A 33 -6.43 -3.96 -4.33
C THR A 33 -4.93 -3.89 -4.54
N VAL A 34 -4.49 -3.44 -5.71
CA VAL A 34 -3.08 -3.16 -6.02
C VAL A 34 -2.81 -1.69 -5.77
N VAL A 35 -1.72 -1.43 -5.05
CA VAL A 35 -1.25 -0.10 -4.70
C VAL A 35 0.14 0.07 -5.31
N THR A 36 0.29 1.05 -6.18
CA THR A 36 1.57 1.43 -6.76
C THR A 36 2.18 2.53 -5.91
N VAL A 37 3.38 2.29 -5.38
CA VAL A 37 4.12 3.24 -4.56
C VAL A 37 5.42 3.65 -5.24
N LEU A 38 5.87 4.86 -4.92
CA LEU A 38 7.18 5.36 -5.32
C LEU A 38 8.13 5.25 -4.14
N GLN A 39 9.25 4.59 -4.36
CA GLN A 39 10.33 4.39 -3.39
C GLN A 39 11.62 4.98 -3.94
N PRO A 40 12.51 5.48 -3.07
CA PRO A 40 13.85 5.87 -3.52
C PRO A 40 14.59 4.65 -4.09
N PHE A 41 15.40 4.87 -5.11
CA PHE A 41 16.36 3.86 -5.58
C PHE A 41 17.40 3.57 -4.48
N THR A 42 17.93 2.35 -4.48
CA THR A 42 19.06 2.02 -3.61
C THR A 42 20.33 2.75 -4.06
N GLU A 43 21.29 2.91 -3.17
CA GLU A 43 22.58 3.53 -3.50
C GLU A 43 23.28 2.81 -4.67
N GLU A 44 23.16 1.49 -4.74
CA GLU A 44 23.69 0.69 -5.86
C GLU A 44 22.99 0.99 -7.19
N GLU A 45 21.67 1.18 -7.18
CA GLU A 45 20.89 1.54 -8.36
C GLU A 45 21.27 2.95 -8.84
N ILE A 46 21.44 3.90 -7.92
CA ILE A 46 21.91 5.27 -8.20
C ILE A 46 23.32 5.25 -8.79
N ALA A 47 24.24 4.46 -8.22
CA ALA A 47 25.61 4.32 -8.72
C ALA A 47 25.68 3.75 -10.15
N LYS A 48 24.65 2.99 -10.56
CA LYS A 48 24.49 2.45 -11.93
C LYS A 48 23.76 3.40 -12.88
N GLY A 49 23.46 4.63 -12.45
CA GLY A 49 22.85 5.68 -13.27
C GLY A 49 21.34 5.82 -13.12
N ALA A 50 20.70 5.22 -12.10
CA ALA A 50 19.30 5.47 -11.82
C ALA A 50 19.10 6.91 -11.30
N ASN A 51 18.06 7.59 -11.79
CA ASN A 51 17.65 8.92 -11.35
C ASN A 51 16.14 8.95 -11.13
N GLY A 52 15.67 9.44 -9.98
CA GLY A 52 14.26 9.52 -9.61
C GLY A 52 13.84 8.47 -8.58
N MET A 53 12.63 7.90 -8.76
CA MET A 53 12.01 6.96 -7.83
C MET A 53 11.67 5.64 -8.54
N LYS A 54 11.83 4.53 -7.82
CA LYS A 54 11.42 3.18 -8.20
C LYS A 54 9.92 2.99 -7.94
N SER A 55 9.20 2.46 -8.93
CA SER A 55 7.81 2.06 -8.77
C SER A 55 7.72 0.63 -8.25
N THR A 56 7.02 0.43 -7.14
CA THR A 56 6.80 -0.88 -6.53
C THR A 56 5.30 -1.10 -6.34
N GLU A 57 4.79 -2.28 -6.71
CA GLU A 57 3.39 -2.64 -6.48
C GLU A 57 3.25 -3.49 -5.21
N TYR A 58 2.31 -3.11 -4.33
CA TYR A 58 1.88 -3.91 -3.19
C TYR A 58 0.43 -4.38 -3.38
N LYS A 59 0.11 -5.55 -2.84
CA LYS A 59 -1.24 -6.14 -2.89
C LYS A 59 -1.86 -6.15 -1.51
N ILE A 60 -3.05 -5.56 -1.40
CA ILE A 60 -3.93 -5.65 -0.23
C ILE A 60 -5.03 -6.65 -0.56
N LYS A 61 -5.26 -7.62 0.32
CA LYS A 61 -6.39 -8.55 0.18
C LYS A 61 -7.68 -7.83 0.53
N GLY A 62 -8.68 -7.94 -0.34
CA GLY A 62 -9.96 -7.24 -0.21
C GLY A 62 -10.11 -6.16 -1.27
N ALA A 63 -11.15 -6.31 -2.10
CA ALA A 63 -11.54 -5.29 -3.08
C ALA A 63 -12.23 -4.07 -2.44
N GLN A 64 -12.69 -4.18 -1.19
CA GLN A 64 -13.29 -3.07 -0.44
C GLN A 64 -12.32 -1.88 -0.31
N PHE A 65 -11.03 -2.15 -0.09
CA PHE A 65 -10.01 -1.12 0.02
C PHE A 65 -9.90 -0.23 -1.21
N TYR A 66 -10.11 -0.77 -2.41
CA TYR A 66 -10.16 0.05 -3.62
C TYR A 66 -11.26 1.11 -3.52
N HIS A 67 -12.46 0.70 -3.07
CA HIS A 67 -13.59 1.60 -2.92
C HIS A 67 -13.38 2.63 -1.83
N ASP A 68 -12.76 2.23 -0.71
CA ASP A 68 -12.44 3.14 0.41
C ASP A 68 -11.46 4.25 -0.01
N TYR A 69 -10.53 3.95 -0.92
CA TYR A 69 -9.52 4.90 -1.39
C TYR A 69 -9.88 5.59 -2.71
N GLN A 70 -10.99 5.20 -3.36
CA GLN A 70 -11.36 5.69 -4.69
C GLN A 70 -11.53 7.23 -4.73
N ALA A 71 -11.96 7.83 -3.62
CA ALA A 71 -12.14 9.27 -3.51
C ALA A 71 -10.84 10.05 -3.22
N GLN A 72 -9.72 9.37 -2.97
CA GLN A 72 -8.44 10.03 -2.66
C GLN A 72 -7.83 10.65 -3.93
N LYS A 73 -7.33 11.88 -3.80
CA LYS A 73 -6.59 12.55 -4.88
C LYS A 73 -5.13 12.11 -4.84
N LEU A 74 -4.70 11.38 -5.87
CA LEU A 74 -3.32 10.91 -6.03
C LEU A 74 -2.52 11.83 -6.98
N PRO A 75 -1.17 11.90 -6.86
CA PRO A 75 -0.34 11.20 -5.88
C PRO A 75 -0.48 11.80 -4.47
N ALA A 76 -0.41 10.94 -3.45
CA ALA A 76 -0.51 11.35 -2.04
C ALA A 76 0.41 10.51 -1.16
N GLU A 77 0.88 11.07 -0.05
CA GLU A 77 1.60 10.32 0.97
C GLU A 77 0.62 9.50 1.80
N ALA A 78 0.96 8.23 2.03
CA ALA A 78 0.23 7.36 2.94
C ALA A 78 1.18 6.49 3.75
N GLN A 79 0.81 6.21 4.99
CA GLN A 79 1.49 5.22 5.81
C GLN A 79 1.04 3.82 5.40
N LEU A 80 2.00 2.96 5.10
CA LEU A 80 1.74 1.58 4.73
C LEU A 80 1.65 0.73 6.01
N LEU A 81 0.43 0.30 6.33
CA LEU A 81 0.17 -0.51 7.52
C LEU A 81 0.47 -1.97 7.20
N PHE A 82 1.61 -2.46 7.68
CA PHE A 82 1.99 -3.87 7.58
C PHE A 82 1.62 -4.64 8.84
N LYS A 83 1.10 -5.86 8.65
CA LYS A 83 0.91 -6.85 9.70
C LYS A 83 1.83 -8.03 9.45
N LEU A 84 2.49 -8.52 10.50
CA LEU A 84 3.27 -9.75 10.41
C LEU A 84 2.33 -10.95 10.32
N ASP A 85 2.39 -11.67 9.21
CA ASP A 85 1.75 -12.97 9.06
C ASP A 85 2.71 -14.08 9.49
N VAL A 86 2.46 -14.67 10.66
CA VAL A 86 3.23 -15.77 11.25
C VAL A 86 2.64 -17.16 10.95
N SER A 87 1.56 -17.23 10.16
CA SER A 87 0.94 -18.52 9.78
C SER A 87 1.80 -19.34 8.82
N ARG A 88 2.76 -18.70 8.16
CA ARG A 88 3.70 -19.33 7.22
C ARG A 88 4.99 -19.73 7.94
N LYS A 89 5.68 -20.72 7.38
CA LYS A 89 6.99 -21.22 7.87
C LYS A 89 8.04 -20.11 8.06
N VAL A 90 7.95 -19.05 7.25
CA VAL A 90 8.73 -17.82 7.42
C VAL A 90 7.72 -16.69 7.61
N PRO A 91 7.84 -15.87 8.68
CA PRO A 91 6.98 -14.71 8.87
C PRO A 91 7.11 -13.74 7.68
N VAL A 92 5.99 -13.29 7.14
CA VAL A 92 5.96 -12.34 6.02
C VAL A 92 5.21 -11.08 6.44
N ALA A 93 5.78 -9.90 6.17
CA ALA A 93 5.06 -8.64 6.33
C ALA A 93 4.01 -8.49 5.21
N GLN A 94 2.73 -8.51 5.57
CA GLN A 94 1.63 -8.33 4.64
C GLN A 94 1.06 -6.91 4.77
N LEU A 95 0.93 -6.20 3.65
CA LEU A 95 0.22 -4.92 3.62
C LEU A 95 -1.27 -5.15 3.87
N VAL A 96 -1.82 -4.50 4.90
CA VAL A 96 -3.22 -4.67 5.29
C VAL A 96 -4.08 -3.43 5.03
N ALA A 97 -3.49 -2.23 5.05
CA ALA A 97 -4.21 -0.98 4.84
C ALA A 97 -3.25 0.18 4.50
N LEU A 98 -3.83 1.29 4.04
CA LEU A 98 -3.16 2.57 3.83
C LEU A 98 -3.79 3.62 4.75
N ASP A 99 -2.96 4.43 5.38
CA ASP A 99 -3.42 5.59 6.15
C ASP A 99 -2.95 6.89 5.48
N PHE A 100 -3.88 7.63 4.88
CA PHE A 100 -3.64 8.92 4.23
C PHE A 100 -3.64 10.12 5.20
N SER A 101 -3.83 9.89 6.51
CA SER A 101 -3.83 10.96 7.52
C SER A 101 -2.43 11.36 7.99
N CYS A 102 -1.41 10.55 7.68
CA CYS A 102 -0.04 10.71 8.14
C CYS A 102 0.68 12.00 7.68
N GLY A 103 0.11 12.73 6.72
CA GLY A 103 0.65 14.01 6.20
C GLY A 103 -0.19 15.25 6.54
N LYS A 104 -1.36 15.11 7.19
CA LYS A 104 -2.13 16.27 7.63
C LYS A 104 -1.67 16.67 9.03
N LYS A 105 -0.90 17.76 9.14
CA LYS A 105 -1.03 18.57 10.37
C LYS A 105 -2.53 18.82 10.56
N PRO A 106 -3.12 18.53 11.74
CA PRO A 106 -4.50 18.91 11.98
C PRO A 106 -4.61 20.39 11.64
N LEU A 107 -5.51 20.73 10.71
CA LEU A 107 -5.84 22.12 10.43
C LEU A 107 -6.21 22.71 11.79
N GLU A 108 -5.38 23.62 12.30
CA GLU A 108 -5.69 24.34 13.54
C GLU A 108 -7.08 24.93 13.36
N THR A 109 -8.03 24.38 14.13
CA THR A 109 -9.36 24.94 14.24
C THR A 109 -9.16 26.35 14.76
N LYS A 110 -9.29 27.35 13.89
CA LYS A 110 -9.31 28.74 14.31
C LYS A 110 -10.44 28.89 15.31
N ALA A 111 -10.05 29.26 16.53
CA ALA A 111 -10.93 29.65 17.63
C ALA A 111 -11.83 30.82 17.24
#